data_AF-A0A9E5SHW8-F1
#
_entry.id   AF-A0A9E5SHW8-F1
#
_cell.length_a   1.000
_cell.length_b   1.000
_cell.length_c   1.000
_cell.angle_alpha   90.00
_cell.angle_beta   90.00
_cell.angle_gamma   90.00
#
_symmetry.space_group_name_H-M   'P 1'
#
loop_
_entity.id
_entity.type
_entity.pdbx_description
1 polymer ?
#
loop_
_entity_poly.entity_id
_entity_poly.type
_entity_poly.pdbx_seq_one_letter_code
_entity_poly.pdbx_strand_id
1 'polypeptide(L)'
;MKKKYFSLILAIVFIVSSFSAFASPVNADVTDPPPSVRIAGVDLLPGGVNEDYGVSFSAPEGETPTLTLSNSHIPYVEGEPGIQISGFDNFRIVVSGENTIDAGQYSTGIRMEGGNLTIGGDGTLTITGDRGIWMDGLGIARTLAFEGSVTADISKIEVVAAEDNQTRVAFRNTVSVRLHQSRQDFGNRIDIDDTATLRFAADQGQVLIGSQNLVNPEETIDGFTFTEETYDTPATLTLNGASIQSDEDGEQGIQISGFDNFGIVVSGENTINVGGPGSVGILMRGGNLTIGGTGSIDITGESGIWMDGFTDARTLTFIGSLTADINYL
;
A
#
# COMPACT_ATOMS: atom_id res chain seq x y z
N MET A 1 6.10 -4.17 90.05
CA MET A 1 5.55 -2.82 89.72
C MET A 1 5.19 -2.78 88.22
N LYS A 2 4.40 -1.77 87.79
CA LYS A 2 4.14 -1.24 86.40
C LYS A 2 4.75 -2.02 85.19
N LYS A 3 3.98 -2.47 84.17
CA LYS A 3 3.44 -1.70 82.99
C LYS A 3 4.55 -0.96 82.21
N LYS A 4 4.72 -0.98 80.86
CA LYS A 4 3.84 -1.19 79.66
C LYS A 4 4.76 -1.49 78.40
N TYR A 5 4.46 -2.39 77.44
CA TYR A 5 3.72 -2.27 76.12
C TYR A 5 4.44 -1.65 74.88
N PHE A 6 4.19 -2.26 73.68
CA PHE A 6 4.51 -1.83 72.27
C PHE A 6 6.01 -1.77 71.85
N SER A 7 6.46 -2.03 70.62
CA SER A 7 5.88 -2.42 69.28
C SER A 7 6.77 -3.53 68.63
N LEU A 8 6.48 -4.28 67.53
CA LEU A 8 5.48 -4.29 66.43
C LEU A 8 5.87 -3.54 65.11
N ILE A 9 5.64 -4.18 63.94
CA ILE A 9 5.93 -3.72 62.52
C ILE A 9 7.47 -3.73 62.21
N LEU A 10 8.03 -4.11 61.03
CA LEU A 10 7.62 -4.07 59.61
C LEU A 10 8.17 -5.23 58.73
N ALA A 11 7.47 -5.50 57.61
CA ALA A 11 7.86 -6.14 56.33
C ALA A 11 8.65 -7.46 56.24
N ILE A 12 8.06 -8.39 55.46
CA ILE A 12 8.74 -9.43 54.69
C ILE A 12 9.35 -8.79 53.43
N VAL A 13 10.57 -9.19 53.05
CA VAL A 13 11.09 -9.02 51.68
C VAL A 13 11.69 -10.35 51.23
N PHE A 14 11.03 -11.01 50.28
CA PHE A 14 11.60 -12.14 49.55
C PHE A 14 12.43 -11.58 48.38
N ILE A 15 13.73 -11.84 48.36
CA ILE A 15 14.54 -11.78 47.14
C ILE A 15 14.93 -13.22 46.83
N VAL A 16 14.28 -13.79 45.80
CA VAL A 16 14.74 -15.04 45.19
C VAL A 16 15.76 -14.66 44.13
N SER A 17 17.02 -14.92 44.41
CA SER A 17 18.10 -14.85 43.42
C SER A 17 18.89 -16.16 43.43
N SER A 18 19.44 -16.52 42.26
CA SER A 18 20.23 -17.74 42.04
C SER A 18 19.57 -19.06 42.45
N PHE A 19 18.66 -19.56 41.62
CA PHE A 19 18.61 -21.01 41.34
C PHE A 19 19.22 -21.26 39.97
N SER A 20 20.37 -21.92 39.94
CA SER A 20 21.01 -22.39 38.71
C SER A 20 20.46 -23.76 38.34
N ALA A 21 19.89 -23.87 37.13
CA ALA A 21 19.45 -25.13 36.54
C ALA A 21 20.19 -25.35 35.22
N PHE A 22 21.22 -26.21 35.24
CA PHE A 22 21.84 -26.69 34.01
C PHE A 22 20.88 -27.66 33.31
N ALA A 23 20.31 -27.24 32.19
CA ALA A 23 19.89 -28.18 31.14
C ALA A 23 21.12 -28.58 30.32
N SER A 24 21.11 -29.81 29.77
CA SER A 24 22.23 -30.32 28.96
C SER A 24 22.41 -29.53 27.66
N PRO A 25 23.63 -29.47 27.09
CA PRO A 25 23.84 -28.84 25.79
C PRO A 25 23.07 -29.60 24.70
N VAL A 26 22.07 -28.95 24.14
CA VAL A 26 21.59 -29.27 22.79
C VAL A 26 22.75 -28.97 21.83
N ASN A 27 22.88 -29.74 20.74
CA ASN A 27 23.90 -29.49 19.73
C ASN A 27 23.81 -28.04 19.22
N ALA A 28 24.90 -27.29 19.36
CA ALA A 28 25.11 -26.06 18.61
C ALA A 28 25.52 -26.46 17.18
N ASP A 29 24.53 -26.63 16.31
CA ASP A 29 24.73 -26.95 14.90
C ASP A 29 24.03 -25.88 14.05
N VAL A 30 24.83 -25.15 13.26
CA VAL A 30 24.52 -23.89 12.56
C VAL A 30 24.14 -22.72 13.48
N THR A 31 24.76 -21.56 13.24
CA THR A 31 24.55 -20.33 14.03
C THR A 31 23.56 -19.39 13.35
N ASP A 32 22.27 -19.54 13.63
CA ASP A 32 21.33 -18.44 13.43
C ASP A 32 21.66 -17.29 14.41
N PRO A 33 21.51 -16.02 13.98
CA PRO A 33 21.68 -14.88 14.88
C PRO A 33 20.59 -14.88 15.98
N PRO A 34 20.88 -14.32 17.18
CA PRO A 34 19.85 -14.19 18.21
C PRO A 34 18.70 -13.31 17.71
N PRO A 35 17.44 -13.57 18.12
CA PRO A 35 16.28 -12.84 17.60
C PRO A 35 16.38 -11.34 17.88
N SER A 36 16.21 -10.52 16.84
CA SER A 36 16.47 -9.07 16.90
C SER A 36 15.50 -8.27 16.04
N VAL A 37 15.29 -7.02 16.46
CA VAL A 37 14.57 -6.00 15.71
C VAL A 37 15.46 -4.77 15.63
N ARG A 38 15.71 -4.25 14.43
CA ARG A 38 16.43 -2.99 14.21
C ARG A 38 15.52 -2.00 13.49
N ILE A 39 15.54 -0.75 13.91
CA ILE A 39 14.82 0.36 13.29
C ILE A 39 15.85 1.36 12.80
N ALA A 40 15.88 1.64 11.49
CA ALA A 40 16.87 2.50 10.84
C ALA A 40 18.33 2.15 11.25
N GLY A 41 18.64 0.85 11.34
CA GLY A 41 19.94 0.31 11.76
C GLY A 41 20.19 0.22 13.29
N VAL A 42 19.29 0.72 14.15
CA VAL A 42 19.47 0.72 15.61
C VAL A 42 18.68 -0.41 16.27
N ASP A 43 19.33 -1.23 17.11
CA ASP A 43 18.67 -2.32 17.86
C ASP A 43 17.56 -1.80 18.80
N LEU A 44 16.37 -2.37 18.70
CA LEU A 44 15.24 -2.13 19.59
C LEU A 44 15.01 -3.37 20.48
N LEU A 45 15.35 -3.25 21.76
CA LEU A 45 15.25 -4.35 22.73
C LEU A 45 13.77 -4.62 23.13
N PRO A 46 13.43 -5.85 23.56
CA PRO A 46 12.10 -6.16 24.10
C PRO A 46 11.68 -5.24 25.26
N GLY A 47 10.47 -4.70 25.19
CA GLY A 47 9.97 -3.67 26.10
C GLY A 47 10.49 -2.25 25.79
N GLY A 48 11.27 -2.09 24.71
CA GLY A 48 11.80 -0.82 24.26
C GLY A 48 10.79 0.03 23.50
N VAL A 49 10.97 1.34 23.58
CA VAL A 49 10.25 2.36 22.81
C VAL A 49 11.31 3.26 22.17
N ASN A 50 11.13 3.58 20.90
CA ASN A 50 11.85 4.67 20.23
C ASN A 50 10.82 5.76 19.93
N GLU A 51 10.84 6.81 20.76
CA GLU A 51 9.89 7.94 20.68
C GLU A 51 10.14 8.81 19.44
N ASP A 52 11.40 8.92 18.98
CA ASP A 52 11.77 9.73 17.80
C ASP A 52 11.13 9.20 16.51
N TYR A 53 10.91 7.88 16.42
CA TYR A 53 10.22 7.23 15.30
C TYR A 53 8.78 6.78 15.64
N GLY A 54 8.31 6.99 16.86
CA GLY A 54 6.97 6.60 17.31
C GLY A 54 6.72 5.08 17.31
N VAL A 55 7.71 4.26 17.66
CA VAL A 55 7.62 2.79 17.62
C VAL A 55 7.89 2.13 18.98
N SER A 56 7.25 0.98 19.23
CA SER A 56 7.47 0.20 20.47
C SER A 56 7.45 -1.31 20.21
N PHE A 57 8.28 -2.07 20.93
CA PHE A 57 8.46 -3.50 20.71
C PHE A 57 8.19 -4.32 21.98
N SER A 58 7.37 -5.36 21.87
CA SER A 58 7.06 -6.32 22.93
C SER A 58 7.35 -7.75 22.49
N ALA A 59 7.98 -8.54 23.35
CA ALA A 59 8.17 -9.98 23.16
C ALA A 59 7.94 -10.73 24.48
N PRO A 60 6.67 -10.97 24.88
CA PRO A 60 6.33 -11.73 26.08
C PRO A 60 6.64 -13.23 25.89
N GLU A 61 6.96 -13.93 26.99
CA GLU A 61 7.20 -15.38 26.95
C GLU A 61 5.91 -16.13 26.58
N GLY A 62 5.92 -16.81 25.43
CA GLY A 62 4.77 -17.58 24.93
C GLY A 62 3.78 -16.80 24.06
N GLU A 63 4.04 -15.52 23.78
CA GLU A 63 3.24 -14.68 22.87
C GLU A 63 4.02 -14.34 21.59
N THR A 64 3.33 -13.96 20.51
CA THR A 64 3.98 -13.53 19.26
C THR A 64 4.66 -12.17 19.44
N PRO A 65 5.98 -12.06 19.22
CA PRO A 65 6.70 -10.79 19.28
C PRO A 65 6.07 -9.75 18.33
N THR A 66 5.81 -8.57 18.87
CA THR A 66 4.97 -7.54 18.25
C THR A 66 5.66 -6.18 18.29
N LEU A 67 5.91 -5.60 17.12
CA LEU A 67 6.25 -4.19 16.94
C LEU A 67 4.95 -3.40 16.72
N THR A 68 4.78 -2.27 17.39
CA THR A 68 3.66 -1.35 17.18
C THR A 68 4.15 -0.06 16.55
N LEU A 69 3.54 0.30 15.42
CA LEU A 69 3.67 1.58 14.74
C LEU A 69 2.43 2.43 15.09
N SER A 70 2.64 3.66 15.54
CA SER A 70 1.61 4.54 16.09
C SER A 70 1.89 6.00 15.73
N ASN A 71 1.46 6.41 14.54
CA ASN A 71 1.86 7.67 13.89
C ASN A 71 3.38 7.77 13.65
N SER A 72 3.97 6.64 13.24
CA SER A 72 5.42 6.46 13.10
C SER A 72 5.99 7.10 11.85
N HIS A 73 7.17 7.72 11.96
CA HIS A 73 7.96 8.16 10.82
C HIS A 73 9.37 7.64 10.94
N ILE A 74 9.69 6.61 10.15
CA ILE A 74 11.04 6.04 10.04
C ILE A 74 11.70 6.63 8.78
N PRO A 75 12.75 7.45 8.91
CA PRO A 75 13.42 8.10 7.78
C PRO A 75 14.49 7.19 7.16
N TYR A 76 14.89 7.54 5.93
CA TYR A 76 15.97 6.87 5.21
C TYR A 76 17.32 6.93 5.96
N VAL A 77 17.98 5.78 6.08
CA VAL A 77 19.38 5.64 6.51
C VAL A 77 20.12 4.80 5.47
N GLU A 78 21.26 5.33 4.99
CA GLU A 78 22.03 4.72 3.91
C GLU A 78 22.53 3.31 4.25
N GLY A 79 22.17 2.34 3.42
CA GLY A 79 22.58 0.93 3.55
C GLY A 79 21.82 0.12 4.61
N GLU A 80 20.90 0.72 5.36
CA GLU A 80 20.12 0.05 6.42
C GLU A 80 18.65 -0.08 6.03
N PRO A 81 17.97 -1.19 6.39
CA PRO A 81 16.52 -1.29 6.28
C PRO A 81 15.81 -0.33 7.25
N GLY A 82 14.63 0.17 6.86
CA GLY A 82 13.78 0.95 7.77
C GLY A 82 13.40 0.14 9.02
N ILE A 83 12.98 -1.11 8.80
CA ILE A 83 12.78 -2.14 9.82
C ILE A 83 13.50 -3.41 9.37
N GLN A 84 14.36 -3.98 10.21
CA GLN A 84 14.90 -5.33 10.06
C GLN A 84 14.41 -6.19 11.22
N ILE A 85 13.92 -7.39 10.92
CA ILE A 85 13.44 -8.37 11.91
C ILE A 85 14.14 -9.70 11.58
N SER A 86 14.88 -10.26 12.55
CA SER A 86 15.69 -11.46 12.31
C SER A 86 15.45 -12.51 13.41
N GLY A 87 15.48 -13.79 13.05
CA GLY A 87 15.51 -14.91 14.01
C GLY A 87 14.19 -15.25 14.72
N PHE A 88 13.04 -14.73 14.26
CA PHE A 88 11.72 -15.04 14.82
C PHE A 88 10.94 -16.00 13.92
N ASP A 89 10.35 -17.06 14.49
CA ASP A 89 9.45 -17.99 13.76
C ASP A 89 8.16 -17.31 13.28
N ASN A 90 7.63 -16.38 14.08
CA ASN A 90 6.45 -15.60 13.77
C ASN A 90 6.62 -14.21 14.40
N PHE A 91 6.32 -13.16 13.63
CA PHE A 91 6.41 -11.77 14.10
C PHE A 91 5.19 -10.97 13.66
N ARG A 92 4.79 -10.00 14.47
CA ARG A 92 3.66 -9.12 14.18
C ARG A 92 4.08 -7.66 14.11
N ILE A 93 3.53 -6.93 13.14
CA ILE A 93 3.50 -5.47 13.13
C ILE A 93 2.04 -5.04 13.32
N VAL A 94 1.81 -4.19 14.32
CA VAL A 94 0.52 -3.54 14.57
C VAL A 94 0.61 -2.09 14.08
N VAL A 95 -0.33 -1.68 13.23
CA VAL A 95 -0.37 -0.36 12.58
C VAL A 95 -1.57 0.43 13.09
N SER A 96 -1.33 1.62 13.64
CA SER A 96 -2.37 2.56 14.07
C SER A 96 -1.97 4.02 13.74
N GLY A 97 -2.95 4.87 13.45
CA GLY A 97 -2.68 6.23 12.94
C GLY A 97 -2.01 6.23 11.56
N GLU A 98 -1.29 7.30 11.22
CA GLU A 98 -0.64 7.46 9.91
C GLU A 98 0.87 7.15 9.98
N ASN A 99 1.33 6.10 9.30
CA ASN A 99 2.70 5.60 9.44
C ASN A 99 3.46 5.64 8.10
N THR A 100 4.71 6.11 8.13
CA THR A 100 5.60 6.14 6.96
C THR A 100 6.95 5.52 7.28
N ILE A 101 7.41 4.63 6.39
CA ILE A 101 8.76 4.09 6.36
C ILE A 101 9.40 4.52 5.04
N ASP A 102 10.27 5.53 5.09
CA ASP A 102 11.08 5.89 3.93
C ASP A 102 12.39 5.09 3.92
N ALA A 103 12.55 4.21 2.94
CA ALA A 103 13.75 3.38 2.80
C ALA A 103 14.75 3.96 1.78
N GLY A 104 14.39 4.98 1.01
CA GLY A 104 15.22 5.49 -0.08
C GLY A 104 15.54 4.44 -1.17
N GLN A 105 16.32 4.84 -2.17
CA GLN A 105 16.76 3.94 -3.24
C GLN A 105 17.79 2.92 -2.70
N TYR A 106 17.79 1.72 -3.30
CA TYR A 106 18.68 0.59 -3.02
C TYR A 106 18.55 -0.08 -1.63
N SER A 107 17.63 0.36 -0.76
CA SER A 107 17.34 -0.29 0.53
C SER A 107 15.99 -1.03 0.54
N THR A 108 15.55 -1.43 1.73
CA THR A 108 14.30 -2.15 1.97
C THR A 108 13.53 -1.56 3.15
N GLY A 109 12.23 -1.30 3.00
CA GLY A 109 11.39 -0.76 4.06
C GLY A 109 11.25 -1.71 5.26
N ILE A 110 10.77 -2.94 5.01
CA ILE A 110 10.68 -4.01 6.01
C ILE A 110 11.41 -5.25 5.50
N ARG A 111 12.50 -5.63 6.16
CA ARG A 111 13.30 -6.83 5.88
C ARG A 111 13.04 -7.88 6.96
N MET A 112 12.35 -8.96 6.60
CA MET A 112 12.17 -10.14 7.45
C MET A 112 13.22 -11.19 7.10
N GLU A 113 13.94 -11.67 8.12
CA GLU A 113 14.97 -12.71 8.06
C GLU A 113 14.59 -13.89 8.95
N GLY A 114 13.79 -14.81 8.39
CA GLY A 114 13.16 -15.92 9.11
C GLY A 114 11.63 -15.85 9.15
N GLY A 115 11.00 -16.97 9.51
CA GLY A 115 9.61 -17.04 9.96
C GLY A 115 8.50 -16.43 9.10
N ASN A 116 7.36 -16.19 9.73
CA ASN A 116 6.18 -15.55 9.15
C ASN A 116 6.04 -14.11 9.67
N LEU A 117 5.54 -13.21 8.82
CA LEU A 117 5.26 -11.81 9.18
C LEU A 117 3.76 -11.53 9.04
N THR A 118 3.14 -11.02 10.10
CA THR A 118 1.74 -10.53 10.06
C THR A 118 1.73 -9.02 10.27
N ILE A 119 1.25 -8.26 9.29
CA ILE A 119 1.00 -6.82 9.39
C ILE A 119 -0.50 -6.62 9.55
N GLY A 120 -0.93 -5.80 10.51
CA GLY A 120 -2.36 -5.57 10.70
C GLY A 120 -2.68 -4.48 11.69
N GLY A 121 -3.97 -4.20 11.88
CA GLY A 121 -4.44 -3.08 12.70
C GLY A 121 -5.52 -2.29 11.96
N ASP A 122 -5.56 -0.98 12.21
CA ASP A 122 -6.58 -0.04 11.73
C ASP A 122 -5.99 1.28 11.17
N GLY A 123 -4.67 1.46 11.23
CA GLY A 123 -3.98 2.63 10.67
C GLY A 123 -3.61 2.52 9.18
N THR A 124 -2.96 3.57 8.68
CA THR A 124 -2.33 3.59 7.35
C THR A 124 -0.82 3.35 7.45
N LEU A 125 -0.22 2.74 6.41
CA LEU A 125 1.21 2.43 6.34
C LEU A 125 1.78 2.62 4.93
N THR A 126 2.59 3.66 4.73
CA THR A 126 3.34 3.92 3.49
C THR A 126 4.77 3.37 3.62
N ILE A 127 5.25 2.64 2.61
CA ILE A 127 6.57 1.99 2.60
C ILE A 127 7.26 2.17 1.23
N THR A 128 8.38 2.89 1.20
CA THR A 128 9.11 3.23 -0.03
C THR A 128 10.32 2.31 -0.30
N GLY A 129 11.06 2.62 -1.37
CA GLY A 129 12.36 2.04 -1.73
C GLY A 129 12.29 0.92 -2.76
N ASP A 130 13.44 0.37 -3.17
CA ASP A 130 13.55 -0.71 -4.17
C ASP A 130 12.72 -1.95 -3.78
N ARG A 131 12.55 -2.16 -2.47
CA ARG A 131 11.64 -3.14 -1.88
C ARG A 131 10.94 -2.51 -0.68
N GLY A 132 9.63 -2.32 -0.75
CA GLY A 132 8.84 -1.94 0.42
C GLY A 132 8.92 -3.05 1.48
N ILE A 133 8.68 -4.30 1.09
CA ILE A 133 8.87 -5.48 1.97
C ILE A 133 9.75 -6.51 1.25
N TRP A 134 10.71 -7.07 1.97
CA TRP A 134 11.43 -8.28 1.57
C TRP A 134 11.27 -9.35 2.65
N MET A 135 10.80 -10.55 2.25
CA MET A 135 10.99 -11.76 3.05
C MET A 135 12.01 -12.66 2.36
N ASP A 136 13.04 -13.04 3.10
CA ASP A 136 13.88 -14.16 2.70
C ASP A 136 13.07 -15.47 2.74
N GLY A 137 13.55 -16.47 2.01
CA GLY A 137 12.85 -17.75 1.80
C GLY A 137 13.85 -18.89 1.69
N LEU A 138 14.75 -18.98 2.68
CA LEU A 138 15.86 -19.92 2.70
C LEU A 138 15.37 -21.37 2.89
N GLY A 139 14.88 -21.97 1.81
CA GLY A 139 14.46 -23.38 1.73
C GLY A 139 13.13 -23.72 2.43
N ILE A 140 12.51 -22.78 3.13
CA ILE A 140 11.31 -22.98 3.96
C ILE A 140 10.19 -22.06 3.46
N ALA A 141 8.99 -22.62 3.22
CA ALA A 141 7.81 -21.84 2.86
C ALA A 141 7.33 -21.01 4.06
N ARG A 142 7.10 -19.71 3.83
CA ARG A 142 6.71 -18.71 4.83
C ARG A 142 5.49 -17.92 4.36
N THR A 143 4.88 -17.14 5.25
CA THR A 143 3.72 -16.29 4.93
C THR A 143 3.96 -14.84 5.36
N LEU A 144 3.71 -13.91 4.43
CA LEU A 144 3.33 -12.53 4.74
C LEU A 144 1.81 -12.47 4.80
N ALA A 145 1.23 -11.98 5.90
CA ALA A 145 -0.21 -11.80 6.03
C ALA A 145 -0.53 -10.32 6.33
N PHE A 146 -1.47 -9.74 5.58
CA PHE A 146 -2.14 -8.49 5.92
C PHE A 146 -3.49 -8.80 6.53
N GLU A 147 -3.75 -8.36 7.77
CA GLU A 147 -4.96 -8.70 8.51
C GLU A 147 -5.62 -7.51 9.20
N GLY A 148 -6.96 -7.50 9.21
CA GLY A 148 -7.77 -6.52 9.93
C GLY A 148 -8.34 -5.48 8.98
N SER A 149 -8.04 -4.21 9.20
CA SER A 149 -8.44 -3.10 8.33
C SER A 149 -7.29 -2.11 8.10
N VAL A 150 -6.06 -2.61 8.03
CA VAL A 150 -4.87 -1.80 7.68
C VAL A 150 -4.96 -1.39 6.21
N THR A 151 -4.63 -0.13 5.95
CA THR A 151 -4.47 0.44 4.60
C THR A 151 -2.98 0.64 4.32
N ALA A 152 -2.44 0.13 3.22
CA ALA A 152 -0.99 0.17 2.98
C ALA A 152 -0.58 0.51 1.54
N ASP A 153 0.40 1.41 1.42
CA ASP A 153 1.11 1.74 0.18
C ASP A 153 2.50 1.15 0.23
N ILE A 154 2.86 0.29 -0.74
CA ILE A 154 4.10 -0.47 -0.69
C ILE A 154 4.72 -0.49 -2.07
N SER A 155 5.93 0.07 -2.22
CA SER A 155 6.62 0.10 -3.51
C SER A 155 6.75 -1.28 -4.15
N LYS A 156 7.15 -2.30 -3.37
CA LYS A 156 7.26 -3.69 -3.83
C LYS A 156 7.30 -4.66 -2.66
N ILE A 157 6.57 -5.76 -2.74
CA ILE A 157 6.79 -6.96 -1.94
C ILE A 157 7.65 -7.94 -2.76
N GLU A 158 8.83 -8.27 -2.25
CA GLU A 158 9.67 -9.34 -2.76
C GLU A 158 9.62 -10.52 -1.79
N VAL A 159 9.06 -11.64 -2.25
CA VAL A 159 9.05 -12.92 -1.54
C VAL A 159 9.91 -13.91 -2.30
N VAL A 160 10.93 -14.47 -1.64
CA VAL A 160 11.82 -15.47 -2.24
C VAL A 160 11.08 -16.81 -2.44
N ALA A 161 11.41 -17.53 -3.51
CA ALA A 161 10.93 -18.89 -3.77
C ALA A 161 12.10 -19.87 -3.72
N ALA A 162 11.93 -20.96 -2.95
CA ALA A 162 12.67 -22.20 -3.15
C ALA A 162 11.82 -23.15 -4.03
N GLU A 163 12.47 -24.11 -4.70
CA GLU A 163 11.86 -24.91 -5.78
C GLU A 163 10.52 -25.58 -5.37
N ASP A 164 10.51 -26.28 -4.23
CA ASP A 164 9.31 -26.91 -3.64
C ASP A 164 8.62 -26.06 -2.54
N ASN A 165 9.24 -24.97 -2.10
CA ASN A 165 8.84 -24.20 -0.91
C ASN A 165 8.75 -22.69 -1.25
N GLN A 166 7.54 -22.23 -1.54
CA GLN A 166 7.29 -20.85 -1.96
C GLN A 166 6.74 -20.02 -0.80
N THR A 167 7.40 -18.91 -0.46
CA THR A 167 6.81 -17.89 0.43
C THR A 167 5.59 -17.24 -0.24
N ARG A 168 4.48 -17.16 0.48
CA ARG A 168 3.18 -16.67 0.00
C ARG A 168 2.78 -15.36 0.69
N VAL A 169 1.90 -14.60 0.05
CA VAL A 169 1.33 -13.35 0.56
C VAL A 169 -0.19 -13.49 0.65
N ALA A 170 -0.77 -13.20 1.80
CA ALA A 170 -2.22 -13.30 2.04
C ALA A 170 -2.79 -11.94 2.44
N PHE A 171 -3.90 -11.54 1.82
CA PHE A 171 -4.64 -10.32 2.15
C PHE A 171 -6.01 -10.72 2.72
N ARG A 172 -6.25 -10.45 4.00
CA ARG A 172 -7.37 -11.01 4.78
C ARG A 172 -8.25 -9.95 5.44
N ASN A 173 -9.49 -10.32 5.72
CA ASN A 173 -10.51 -9.41 6.27
C ASN A 173 -10.71 -8.19 5.34
N THR A 174 -10.72 -6.96 5.84
CA THR A 174 -11.03 -5.73 5.09
C THR A 174 -9.81 -4.83 4.91
N VAL A 175 -8.64 -5.43 4.65
CA VAL A 175 -7.41 -4.67 4.34
C VAL A 175 -7.46 -4.06 2.94
N SER A 176 -6.76 -2.95 2.74
CA SER A 176 -6.65 -2.27 1.45
C SER A 176 -5.18 -2.00 1.12
N VAL A 177 -4.62 -2.65 0.10
CA VAL A 177 -3.18 -2.58 -0.19
C VAL A 177 -2.93 -2.21 -1.66
N ARG A 178 -2.00 -1.28 -1.90
CA ARG A 178 -1.48 -0.90 -3.21
C ARG A 178 -0.01 -1.32 -3.32
N LEU A 179 0.34 -2.01 -4.41
CA LEU A 179 1.70 -2.50 -4.67
C LEU A 179 2.25 -1.92 -5.97
N HIS A 180 3.39 -1.23 -5.96
CA HIS A 180 3.98 -0.63 -7.18
C HIS A 180 4.83 -1.61 -8.01
N GLN A 181 4.25 -2.79 -8.24
CA GLN A 181 4.84 -3.89 -9.01
C GLN A 181 3.75 -4.63 -9.80
N SER A 182 4.13 -5.59 -10.65
CA SER A 182 3.13 -6.34 -11.43
C SER A 182 2.54 -7.49 -10.63
N ARG A 183 1.25 -7.76 -10.84
CA ARG A 183 0.60 -8.99 -10.34
C ARG A 183 1.33 -10.27 -10.80
N GLN A 184 2.02 -10.22 -11.96
CA GLN A 184 2.74 -11.36 -12.51
C GLN A 184 3.94 -11.79 -11.64
N ASP A 185 4.55 -10.88 -10.88
CA ASP A 185 5.71 -11.15 -10.02
C ASP A 185 5.42 -12.22 -8.94
N PHE A 186 4.14 -12.36 -8.56
CA PHE A 186 3.70 -13.31 -7.55
C PHE A 186 3.36 -14.69 -8.12
N GLY A 187 2.94 -14.79 -9.39
CA GLY A 187 2.38 -16.02 -9.95
C GLY A 187 1.18 -16.52 -9.12
N ASN A 188 1.29 -17.73 -8.58
CA ASN A 188 0.28 -18.39 -7.73
C ASN A 188 0.48 -18.15 -6.21
N ARG A 189 1.37 -17.22 -5.83
CA ARG A 189 1.80 -17.01 -4.43
C ARG A 189 0.97 -15.99 -3.64
N ILE A 190 -0.12 -15.48 -4.21
CA ILE A 190 -1.08 -14.60 -3.53
C ILE A 190 -2.36 -15.38 -3.16
N ASP A 191 -2.84 -15.16 -1.94
CA ASP A 191 -4.23 -15.39 -1.52
C ASP A 191 -4.90 -14.03 -1.23
N ILE A 192 -6.18 -13.89 -1.55
CA ILE A 192 -6.99 -12.69 -1.27
C ILE A 192 -8.36 -13.17 -0.75
N ASP A 193 -8.80 -12.71 0.42
CA ASP A 193 -10.18 -12.91 0.88
C ASP A 193 -11.14 -12.04 0.06
N ASP A 194 -12.38 -12.48 -0.16
CA ASP A 194 -13.42 -11.75 -0.94
C ASP A 194 -13.71 -10.32 -0.43
N THR A 195 -13.29 -9.99 0.80
CA THR A 195 -13.47 -8.67 1.44
C THR A 195 -12.22 -7.78 1.42
N ALA A 196 -11.09 -8.27 0.94
CA ALA A 196 -9.82 -7.53 0.90
C ALA A 196 -9.59 -6.87 -0.47
N THR A 197 -9.10 -5.63 -0.46
CA THR A 197 -8.76 -4.88 -1.68
C THR A 197 -7.26 -4.94 -1.94
N LEU A 198 -6.88 -5.39 -3.13
CA LEU A 198 -5.49 -5.41 -3.59
C LEU A 198 -5.38 -4.75 -4.97
N ARG A 199 -4.57 -3.70 -5.07
CA ARG A 199 -4.28 -2.98 -6.31
C ARG A 199 -2.79 -3.08 -6.67
N PHE A 200 -2.50 -3.12 -7.96
CA PHE A 200 -1.15 -3.14 -8.51
C PHE A 200 -0.93 -1.87 -9.31
N ALA A 201 -0.07 -0.98 -8.82
CA ALA A 201 0.23 0.24 -9.55
C ALA A 201 1.05 -0.04 -10.81
N ALA A 202 1.79 -1.14 -10.98
CA ALA A 202 2.40 -1.43 -12.29
C ALA A 202 1.38 -1.80 -13.39
N ASP A 203 0.12 -2.04 -13.01
CA ASP A 203 -1.01 -2.10 -13.94
C ASP A 203 -1.66 -0.70 -14.11
N GLN A 204 -0.89 0.41 -14.00
CA GLN A 204 -1.40 1.80 -14.13
C GLN A 204 -2.29 1.90 -15.38
N GLY A 205 -3.53 2.35 -15.16
CA GLY A 205 -4.47 2.58 -16.26
C GLY A 205 -3.95 3.60 -17.26
N GLN A 206 -4.40 3.52 -18.50
CA GLN A 206 -3.97 4.46 -19.56
C GLN A 206 -4.96 5.61 -19.68
N VAL A 207 -4.44 6.83 -19.88
CA VAL A 207 -5.21 8.03 -20.20
C VAL A 207 -4.61 8.60 -21.49
N LEU A 208 -5.08 8.08 -22.61
CA LEU A 208 -4.58 8.45 -23.93
C LEU A 208 -5.33 9.67 -24.48
N ILE A 209 -4.57 10.60 -25.05
CA ILE A 209 -5.08 11.71 -25.86
C ILE A 209 -4.26 11.74 -27.14
N GLY A 210 -4.90 11.45 -28.27
CA GLY A 210 -4.21 11.10 -29.50
C GLY A 210 -3.26 9.90 -29.29
N SER A 211 -1.95 10.14 -29.41
CA SER A 211 -0.90 9.12 -29.24
C SER A 211 -0.11 9.20 -27.92
N GLN A 212 -0.45 10.14 -27.03
CA GLN A 212 0.27 10.37 -25.76
C GLN A 212 -0.51 9.80 -24.58
N ASN A 213 0.19 9.24 -23.59
CA ASN A 213 -0.37 8.69 -22.35
C ASN A 213 -0.02 9.59 -21.16
N LEU A 214 -0.96 10.42 -20.70
CA LEU A 214 -0.74 11.38 -19.60
C LEU A 214 -0.47 10.75 -18.22
N VAL A 215 -0.49 9.42 -18.14
CA VAL A 215 -0.09 8.66 -16.95
C VAL A 215 1.44 8.47 -16.89
N ASN A 216 2.14 8.60 -18.03
CA ASN A 216 3.59 8.77 -18.04
C ASN A 216 3.96 10.18 -17.55
N PRO A 217 4.72 10.35 -16.45
CA PRO A 217 5.07 11.67 -15.92
C PRO A 217 6.04 12.47 -16.82
N GLU A 218 6.60 11.87 -17.88
CA GLU A 218 7.36 12.60 -18.91
C GLU A 218 6.47 13.20 -20.02
N GLU A 219 5.17 12.89 -20.07
CA GLU A 219 4.23 13.33 -21.10
C GLU A 219 3.27 14.41 -20.58
N THR A 220 3.14 15.52 -21.32
CA THR A 220 2.34 16.69 -20.93
C THR A 220 1.63 17.29 -22.13
N ILE A 221 0.33 17.58 -22.00
CA ILE A 221 -0.49 18.21 -23.05
C ILE A 221 -1.14 19.47 -22.46
N ASP A 222 -1.06 20.58 -23.19
CA ASP A 222 -1.63 21.86 -22.75
C ASP A 222 -3.14 21.74 -22.47
N GLY A 223 -3.56 22.29 -21.33
CA GLY A 223 -4.95 22.24 -20.85
C GLY A 223 -5.33 20.95 -20.11
N PHE A 224 -4.46 19.93 -20.07
CA PHE A 224 -4.71 18.68 -19.36
C PHE A 224 -3.75 18.48 -18.18
N THR A 225 -4.20 17.83 -17.11
CA THR A 225 -3.34 17.41 -16.00
C THR A 225 -3.88 16.12 -15.39
N PHE A 226 -3.10 15.04 -15.47
CA PHE A 226 -3.40 13.79 -14.76
C PHE A 226 -2.99 13.92 -13.29
N THR A 227 -3.80 13.34 -12.40
CA THR A 227 -3.48 13.11 -10.99
C THR A 227 -3.74 11.64 -10.70
N GLU A 228 -2.74 10.94 -10.19
CA GLU A 228 -2.84 9.52 -9.86
C GLU A 228 -3.89 9.25 -8.77
N GLU A 229 -4.41 8.01 -8.71
CA GLU A 229 -5.27 7.59 -7.61
C GLU A 229 -4.53 7.61 -6.26
N THR A 230 -5.28 7.89 -5.20
CA THR A 230 -4.89 7.63 -3.81
C THR A 230 -5.96 6.72 -3.16
N TYR A 231 -5.76 6.31 -1.91
CA TYR A 231 -6.66 5.39 -1.20
C TYR A 231 -8.13 5.81 -1.24
N ASP A 232 -8.38 7.09 -0.95
CA ASP A 232 -9.74 7.64 -0.81
C ASP A 232 -10.17 8.47 -2.04
N THR A 233 -9.27 8.71 -2.99
CA THR A 233 -9.51 9.56 -4.17
C THR A 233 -9.19 8.81 -5.47
N PRO A 234 -10.17 8.54 -6.34
CA PRO A 234 -9.91 7.97 -7.67
C PRO A 234 -8.94 8.81 -8.50
N ALA A 235 -8.25 8.19 -9.45
CA ALA A 235 -7.40 8.91 -10.40
C ALA A 235 -8.24 9.94 -11.19
N THR A 236 -7.66 11.09 -11.50
CA THR A 236 -8.39 12.16 -12.19
C THR A 236 -7.63 12.76 -13.37
N LEU A 237 -8.38 13.22 -14.36
CA LEU A 237 -7.90 14.11 -15.41
C LEU A 237 -8.56 15.48 -15.25
N THR A 238 -7.77 16.50 -14.97
CA THR A 238 -8.24 17.89 -14.93
C THR A 238 -8.13 18.51 -16.32
N LEU A 239 -9.21 19.17 -16.75
CA LEU A 239 -9.34 19.93 -17.99
C LEU A 239 -9.43 21.42 -17.64
N ASN A 240 -8.58 22.25 -18.25
CA ASN A 240 -8.52 23.69 -18.01
C ASN A 240 -8.07 24.45 -19.28
N GLY A 241 -9.02 24.83 -20.14
CA GLY A 241 -8.69 25.35 -21.47
C GLY A 241 -8.30 24.24 -22.46
N ALA A 242 -8.69 23.01 -22.17
CA ALA A 242 -8.41 21.82 -22.98
C ALA A 242 -9.11 21.90 -24.34
N SER A 243 -8.38 21.62 -25.42
CA SER A 243 -8.94 21.58 -26.77
C SER A 243 -8.36 20.42 -27.57
N ILE A 244 -9.25 19.53 -28.04
CA ILE A 244 -8.95 18.44 -28.97
C ILE A 244 -9.77 18.68 -30.23
N GLN A 245 -9.11 18.61 -31.39
CA GLN A 245 -9.73 18.62 -32.71
C GLN A 245 -9.12 17.50 -33.56
N SER A 246 -9.97 16.60 -34.05
CA SER A 246 -9.66 15.67 -35.14
C SER A 246 -10.88 15.50 -36.04
N ASP A 247 -10.66 15.03 -37.27
CA ASP A 247 -11.70 14.67 -38.23
C ASP A 247 -11.53 13.20 -38.71
N GLU A 248 -10.69 12.38 -38.05
CA GLU A 248 -10.29 11.02 -38.51
C GLU A 248 -11.22 9.88 -38.03
N ASP A 249 -11.60 9.00 -38.97
CA ASP A 249 -12.39 7.79 -38.76
C ASP A 249 -11.88 6.94 -37.57
N GLY A 250 -12.73 6.76 -36.55
CA GLY A 250 -12.47 5.86 -35.42
C GLY A 250 -11.52 6.41 -34.34
N GLU A 251 -11.22 7.71 -34.29
CA GLU A 251 -10.40 8.31 -33.24
C GLU A 251 -11.13 8.41 -31.87
N GLN A 252 -10.35 8.42 -30.79
CA GLN A 252 -10.82 8.71 -29.43
C GLN A 252 -10.21 10.03 -28.97
N GLY A 253 -11.04 11.01 -28.57
CA GLY A 253 -10.55 12.28 -28.05
C GLY A 253 -9.81 12.09 -26.73
N ILE A 254 -10.45 11.41 -25.78
CA ILE A 254 -9.83 10.90 -24.55
C ILE A 254 -10.18 9.41 -24.42
N GLN A 255 -9.18 8.54 -24.35
CA GLN A 255 -9.39 7.13 -24.00
C GLN A 255 -8.84 6.83 -22.61
N ILE A 256 -9.71 6.36 -21.72
CA ILE A 256 -9.38 5.93 -20.36
C ILE A 256 -9.53 4.41 -20.29
N SER A 257 -8.62 3.72 -19.61
CA SER A 257 -8.71 2.27 -19.37
C SER A 257 -7.94 1.85 -18.12
N GLY A 258 -8.30 0.73 -17.49
CA GLY A 258 -7.54 0.16 -16.36
C GLY A 258 -7.78 0.82 -15.00
N PHE A 259 -8.84 1.64 -14.86
CA PHE A 259 -9.24 2.23 -13.58
C PHE A 259 -10.62 1.72 -13.16
N ASP A 260 -10.79 1.29 -11.89
CA ASP A 260 -12.10 0.91 -11.33
C ASP A 260 -13.08 2.09 -11.30
N ASN A 261 -12.56 3.28 -11.00
CA ASN A 261 -13.27 4.54 -10.93
C ASN A 261 -12.31 5.64 -11.42
N PHE A 262 -12.83 6.59 -12.21
CA PHE A 262 -12.04 7.69 -12.75
C PHE A 262 -12.81 9.01 -12.68
N GLY A 263 -12.10 10.10 -12.40
CA GLY A 263 -12.67 11.45 -12.35
C GLY A 263 -12.23 12.32 -13.52
N ILE A 264 -13.14 13.13 -14.07
CA ILE A 264 -12.81 14.23 -14.97
C ILE A 264 -13.25 15.54 -14.31
N VAL A 265 -12.27 16.42 -14.07
CA VAL A 265 -12.48 17.70 -13.37
C VAL A 265 -12.40 18.84 -14.38
N VAL A 266 -13.54 19.43 -14.71
CA VAL A 266 -13.69 20.46 -15.75
C VAL A 266 -13.64 21.85 -15.13
N SER A 267 -12.71 22.67 -15.63
CA SER A 267 -12.50 24.07 -15.25
C SER A 267 -12.23 24.92 -16.49
N GLY A 268 -12.51 26.22 -16.46
CA GLY A 268 -12.47 27.06 -17.67
C GLY A 268 -13.49 26.63 -18.73
N GLU A 269 -13.18 26.86 -20.00
CA GLU A 269 -13.96 26.39 -21.17
C GLU A 269 -13.15 25.33 -21.92
N ASN A 270 -13.76 24.22 -22.32
CA ASN A 270 -13.06 23.07 -22.90
C ASN A 270 -13.83 22.48 -24.09
N THR A 271 -13.11 21.91 -25.06
CA THR A 271 -13.67 21.36 -26.30
C THR A 271 -13.03 20.01 -26.65
N ILE A 272 -13.85 19.00 -26.92
CA ILE A 272 -13.43 17.71 -27.46
C ILE A 272 -14.24 17.48 -28.73
N ASN A 273 -13.66 17.74 -29.89
CA ASN A 273 -14.30 17.56 -31.19
C ASN A 273 -13.53 16.52 -32.01
N VAL A 274 -14.09 15.32 -32.14
CA VAL A 274 -13.53 14.25 -32.97
C VAL A 274 -14.56 13.84 -34.03
N GLY A 275 -14.34 14.27 -35.27
CA GLY A 275 -15.13 13.85 -36.43
C GLY A 275 -14.79 12.44 -36.91
N GLY A 276 -15.43 12.03 -38.02
CA GLY A 276 -15.23 10.72 -38.64
C GLY A 276 -16.18 9.62 -38.12
N PRO A 277 -16.57 8.63 -38.96
CA PRO A 277 -17.33 7.47 -38.51
C PRO A 277 -16.64 6.69 -37.39
N GLY A 278 -17.40 6.27 -36.39
CA GLY A 278 -16.92 5.53 -35.23
C GLY A 278 -16.10 6.36 -34.21
N SER A 279 -16.07 7.68 -34.34
CA SER A 279 -15.35 8.55 -33.41
C SER A 279 -16.02 8.65 -32.04
N VAL A 280 -15.20 8.77 -30.98
CA VAL A 280 -15.68 8.85 -29.59
C VAL A 280 -15.00 9.98 -28.84
N GLY A 281 -15.77 10.94 -28.33
CA GLY A 281 -15.24 12.06 -27.53
C GLY A 281 -14.49 11.58 -26.29
N ILE A 282 -15.14 10.79 -25.44
CA ILE A 282 -14.55 10.13 -24.27
C ILE A 282 -14.90 8.64 -24.27
N LEU A 283 -13.91 7.77 -24.44
CA LEU A 283 -14.05 6.31 -24.36
C LEU A 283 -13.49 5.80 -23.02
N MET A 284 -14.37 5.31 -22.14
CA MET A 284 -14.00 4.70 -20.86
C MET A 284 -14.07 3.16 -21.00
N ARG A 285 -12.92 2.49 -21.05
CA ARG A 285 -12.82 1.02 -21.17
C ARG A 285 -12.75 0.37 -19.77
N GLY A 286 -13.89 -0.13 -19.29
CA GLY A 286 -14.08 -0.62 -17.92
C GLY A 286 -14.30 0.50 -16.89
N GLY A 287 -14.65 0.13 -15.67
CA GLY A 287 -14.78 1.08 -14.55
C GLY A 287 -15.96 2.06 -14.60
N ASN A 288 -16.07 2.89 -13.56
CA ASN A 288 -17.03 3.99 -13.46
C ASN A 288 -16.37 5.33 -13.82
N LEU A 289 -17.13 6.26 -14.40
CA LEU A 289 -16.66 7.60 -14.76
C LEU A 289 -17.48 8.66 -14.02
N THR A 290 -16.80 9.59 -13.36
CA THR A 290 -17.42 10.77 -12.73
C THR A 290 -16.89 12.04 -13.38
N ILE A 291 -17.76 12.82 -14.01
CA ILE A 291 -17.42 14.10 -14.63
C ILE A 291 -18.02 15.22 -13.78
N GLY A 292 -17.24 16.26 -13.48
CA GLY A 292 -17.75 17.38 -12.70
C GLY A 292 -16.81 18.57 -12.64
N GLY A 293 -17.07 19.48 -11.71
CA GLY A 293 -16.32 20.72 -11.56
C GLY A 293 -17.21 21.96 -11.71
N THR A 294 -16.64 23.02 -12.25
CA THR A 294 -17.31 24.34 -12.37
C THR A 294 -17.11 25.03 -13.73
N GLY A 295 -16.37 24.42 -14.65
CA GLY A 295 -16.19 24.91 -16.01
C GLY A 295 -17.29 24.48 -16.98
N SER A 296 -17.02 24.63 -18.27
CA SER A 296 -17.81 24.07 -19.37
C SER A 296 -17.01 23.06 -20.19
N ILE A 297 -17.72 22.11 -20.81
CA ILE A 297 -17.17 21.19 -21.79
C ILE A 297 -18.17 20.97 -22.94
N ASP A 298 -17.68 21.03 -24.17
CA ASP A 298 -18.39 20.64 -25.39
C ASP A 298 -17.76 19.34 -25.91
N ILE A 299 -18.57 18.28 -26.10
CA ILE A 299 -18.11 16.94 -26.49
C ILE A 299 -18.86 16.47 -27.74
N THR A 300 -18.14 16.38 -28.85
CA THR A 300 -18.70 16.08 -30.18
C THR A 300 -17.95 14.95 -30.88
N GLY A 301 -18.74 14.06 -31.52
CA GLY A 301 -18.31 12.91 -32.32
C GLY A 301 -19.51 12.06 -32.73
N GLU A 302 -19.30 10.85 -33.26
CA GLU A 302 -20.41 9.90 -33.47
C GLU A 302 -20.97 9.39 -32.13
N SER A 303 -20.13 9.33 -31.08
CA SER A 303 -20.55 9.19 -29.69
C SER A 303 -19.77 10.15 -28.79
N GLY A 304 -20.47 10.93 -27.95
CA GLY A 304 -19.84 11.90 -27.07
C GLY A 304 -19.12 11.21 -25.92
N ILE A 305 -19.80 10.32 -25.21
CA ILE A 305 -19.19 9.46 -24.19
C ILE A 305 -19.63 8.01 -24.43
N TRP A 306 -18.67 7.08 -24.46
CA TRP A 306 -18.92 5.63 -24.50
C TRP A 306 -18.32 4.98 -23.23
N MET A 307 -19.18 4.41 -22.40
CA MET A 307 -18.79 3.54 -21.29
C MET A 307 -18.72 2.08 -21.78
N ASP A 308 -17.53 1.60 -22.16
CA ASP A 308 -17.35 0.21 -22.60
C ASP A 308 -17.33 -0.74 -21.38
N GLY A 309 -18.50 -1.28 -21.07
CA GLY A 309 -18.80 -2.06 -19.88
C GLY A 309 -19.09 -3.53 -20.13
N PHE A 310 -18.27 -4.22 -20.94
CA PHE A 310 -18.47 -5.65 -21.23
C PHE A 310 -18.85 -6.47 -19.98
N THR A 311 -20.03 -7.10 -20.04
CA THR A 311 -20.67 -7.97 -19.02
C THR A 311 -21.04 -7.37 -17.65
N ASP A 312 -20.61 -6.15 -17.31
CA ASP A 312 -20.83 -5.54 -15.99
C ASP A 312 -21.65 -4.23 -16.05
N ALA A 313 -22.38 -3.92 -14.97
CA ALA A 313 -22.95 -2.58 -14.79
C ALA A 313 -21.85 -1.55 -14.48
N ARG A 314 -21.79 -0.47 -15.26
CA ARG A 314 -20.91 0.70 -15.05
C ARG A 314 -21.75 1.96 -14.85
N THR A 315 -21.20 2.93 -14.12
CA THR A 315 -21.87 4.19 -13.80
C THR A 315 -21.15 5.36 -14.46
N LEU A 316 -21.88 6.17 -15.23
CA LEU A 316 -21.49 7.53 -15.60
C LEU A 316 -22.22 8.50 -14.66
N THR A 317 -21.47 9.34 -13.94
CA THR A 317 -22.00 10.30 -12.95
C THR A 317 -21.61 11.72 -13.32
N PHE A 318 -22.56 12.66 -13.26
CA PHE A 318 -22.29 14.09 -13.42
C PHE A 318 -22.49 14.81 -12.07
N ILE A 319 -21.51 15.63 -11.64
CA ILE A 319 -21.53 16.33 -10.33
C ILE A 319 -21.06 17.80 -10.43
N GLY A 320 -21.36 18.60 -9.40
CA GLY A 320 -20.92 19.99 -9.30
C GLY A 320 -21.84 20.98 -10.03
N SER A 321 -21.23 22.00 -10.65
CA SER A 321 -21.94 23.03 -11.44
C SER A 321 -21.44 23.11 -12.88
N LEU A 322 -20.98 21.97 -13.40
CA LEU A 322 -20.54 21.77 -14.78
C LEU A 322 -21.64 22.14 -15.79
N THR A 323 -21.29 22.86 -16.84
CA THR A 323 -22.09 22.96 -18.06
C THR A 323 -21.51 22.01 -19.11
N ALA A 324 -22.27 21.00 -19.54
CA ALA A 324 -21.83 20.07 -20.58
C ALA A 324 -22.82 20.08 -21.75
N ASP A 325 -22.30 20.15 -22.98
CA ASP A 325 -23.02 19.77 -24.19
C ASP A 325 -22.35 18.51 -24.77
N ILE A 326 -23.16 17.52 -25.17
CA ILE A 326 -22.69 16.15 -25.46
C ILE A 326 -23.54 15.52 -26.57
N ASN A 327 -22.92 15.25 -27.72
CA ASN A 327 -23.56 14.53 -28.82
C ASN A 327 -23.61 13.01 -28.53
N TYR A 328 -24.77 12.52 -28.09
CA TYR A 328 -25.06 11.10 -27.79
C TYR A 328 -24.34 10.50 -26.55
N LEU A 329 -25.09 9.65 -25.84
CA LEU A 329 -24.77 8.91 -24.61
C LEU A 329 -25.36 7.49 -24.72
#